data_AF-A0A0F9Z2Y0-F1
#
_entry.id   AF-A0A0F9Z2Y0-F1
#
_cell.length_a   1.000
_cell.length_b   1.000
_cell.length_c   1.000
_cell.angle_alpha   90.00
_cell.angle_beta   90.00
_cell.angle_gamma   90.00
#
_symmetry.space_group_name_H-M   'P 1'
#
loop_
_entity.id
_entity.type
_entity.pdbx_description
1 polymer ?
#
loop_
_entity_poly.entity_id
_entity_poly.type
_entity_poly.pdbx_seq_one_letter_code
_entity_poly.pdbx_strand_id
1 'polypeptide(L)' 'MNPEDLISSFLKNIPKDKIPLIILLGPTASGKTGLSVELAKKFNGEIISADSRQIYKEMDI' A
#
# COMPACT_ATOMS: atom_id res chain seq x y z
N MET A 1 13.28 8.25 -13.35
CA MET A 1 13.28 7.81 -11.94
C MET A 1 12.12 6.86 -11.78
N ASN A 2 12.35 5.65 -11.26
CA ASN A 2 11.30 4.66 -11.12
C ASN A 2 10.37 5.05 -9.95
N PRO A 3 9.09 4.65 -9.95
CA PRO A 3 8.17 4.96 -8.84
C PRO A 3 8.71 4.52 -7.47
N GLU A 4 9.48 3.44 -7.46
CA GLU A 4 10.15 2.91 -6.27
C GLU A 4 11.20 3.85 -5.66
N ASP A 5 11.94 4.57 -6.50
CA ASP A 5 12.96 5.52 -6.05
C ASP A 5 12.29 6.72 -5.36
N LEU A 6 11.12 7.12 -5.87
CA LEU A 6 10.33 8.21 -5.31
C LEU A 6 9.80 7.84 -3.91
N ILE A 7 9.26 6.63 -3.76
CA ILE A 7 8.77 6.14 -2.45
C ILE A 7 9.95 6.07 -1.46
N SER A 8 11.09 5.52 -1.87
CA SER A 8 12.27 5.41 -1.01
C SER A 8 12.80 6.78 -0.58
N SER A 9 12.78 7.75 -1.49
CA SER A 9 13.14 9.15 -1.19
C SER A 9 12.16 9.79 -0.20
N PHE A 10 10.86 9.59 -0.42
CA PHE A 10 9.83 10.10 0.48
C PHE A 10 9.99 9.55 1.91
N LEU A 11 10.16 8.23 2.05
CA LEU A 11 10.31 7.58 3.37
C LEU A 11 11.51 8.11 4.16
N LYS A 12 12.62 8.48 3.50
CA LYS A 12 13.80 9.08 4.15
C LYS A 12 13.54 10.48 4.73
N ASN A 13 12.55 11.19 4.21
CA ASN A 13 12.23 12.56 4.60
C ASN A 13 11.10 12.66 5.63
N ILE A 14 10.55 11.52 6.09
CA ILE A 14 9.49 11.52 7.10
C ILE A 14 10.08 11.85 8.47
N PRO A 15 9.47 12.78 9.24
CA PRO A 15 9.88 13.07 10.60
C PRO A 15 9.91 11.80 11.47
N LYS A 16 10.94 11.67 12.33
CA LYS A 16 11.16 10.46 13.13
C LYS A 16 10.02 10.12 14.10
N ASP A 17 9.17 11.09 14.43
CA ASP A 17 8.00 10.96 15.30
C ASP A 17 6.72 10.53 14.54
N LYS A 18 6.80 10.32 13.22
CA LYS A 18 5.65 9.96 12.38
C LYS A 18 5.81 8.57 11.78
N ILE A 19 4.68 7.89 11.66
CA ILE A 19 4.58 6.60 10.98
C ILE A 19 4.27 6.88 9.49
N PRO A 20 5.09 6.38 8.55
CA PRO A 20 4.79 6.49 7.13
C PRO A 20 3.49 5.75 6.77
N LEU A 21 2.64 6.38 5.96
CA LEU A 21 1.43 5.77 5.41
C LEU A 21 1.43 5.89 3.89
N ILE A 22 1.30 4.75 3.22
CA ILE A 22 1.13 4.68 1.76
C ILE A 22 -0.32 4.36 1.48
N ILE A 23 -0.98 5.18 0.64
CA ILE A 23 -2.37 4.97 0.23
C ILE A 23 -2.38 4.62 -1.26
N LEU A 24 -2.85 3.41 -1.59
CA LEU A 24 -2.98 2.95 -2.96
C LEU A 24 -4.41 3.16 -3.44
N LEU A 25 -4.61 4.18 -4.28
CA LEU A 25 -5.90 4.52 -4.88
C LEU A 25 -5.97 4.02 -6.33
N GLY A 26 -7.18 3.77 -6.83
CA GLY A 26 -7.41 3.37 -8.22
C GLY A 26 -8.65 2.50 -8.42
N PRO A 27 -9.13 2.33 -9.67
CA PRO A 27 -10.34 1.57 -9.98
C PRO A 27 -10.18 0.06 -9.70
N THR A 28 -11.28 -0.68 -9.56
CA THR A 28 -11.24 -2.14 -9.42
C THR A 28 -10.44 -2.78 -10.56
N ALA A 29 -9.73 -3.88 -10.27
CA ALA A 29 -8.84 -4.59 -11.22
C ALA A 29 -7.62 -3.81 -11.74
N SER A 30 -7.27 -2.64 -11.18
CA SER A 30 -6.09 -1.87 -11.60
C SER A 30 -4.74 -2.38 -11.06
N GLY A 31 -4.68 -3.59 -10.49
CA GLY A 31 -3.43 -4.18 -9.97
C GLY A 31 -3.01 -3.74 -8.55
N LYS A 32 -3.84 -2.99 -7.82
CA LYS A 32 -3.50 -2.48 -6.47
C LYS A 32 -3.09 -3.58 -5.48
N THR A 33 -3.79 -4.72 -5.48
CA THR A 33 -3.49 -5.84 -4.58
C THR A 33 -2.11 -6.45 -4.84
N GLY A 34 -1.69 -6.55 -6.09
CA GLY A 34 -0.34 -7.03 -6.41
C GLY A 34 0.71 -6.03 -5.91
N LEU A 35 0.52 -4.75 -6.23
CA LEU A 35 1.42 -3.68 -5.81
C LEU A 35 1.52 -3.55 -4.28
N SER A 36 0.42 -3.71 -3.54
CA SER A 36 0.43 -3.64 -2.07
C SER A 36 1.30 -4.74 -1.46
N VAL A 37 1.25 -5.96 -2.00
CA VAL A 37 2.07 -7.10 -1.55
C VAL A 37 3.55 -6.86 -1.82
N GLU A 38 3.91 -6.33 -2.99
CA GLU A 38 5.30 -5.99 -3.32
C GLU A 38 5.86 -4.91 -2.39
N LEU A 39 5.09 -3.85 -2.16
CA LEU A 39 5.48 -2.76 -1.26
C LEU A 39 5.61 -3.22 0.19
N ALA A 40 4.67 -4.04 0.68
CA ALA A 40 4.71 -4.58 2.03
C ALA A 40 5.97 -5.42 2.27
N LYS A 41 6.33 -6.29 1.32
CA LYS A 41 7.58 -7.08 1.39
C LYS A 41 8.81 -6.20 1.35
N LYS A 42 8.83 -5.17 0.50
CA LYS A 42 9.98 -4.28 0.32
C LYS A 42 10.26 -3.41 1.55
N PHE A 43 9.21 -2.88 2.17
CA PHE A 43 9.33 -1.94 3.29
C PHE A 43 9.09 -2.57 4.66
N ASN A 44 8.91 -3.90 4.71
CA ASN A 44 8.54 -4.63 5.92
C ASN A 44 7.31 -4.00 6.61
N GLY A 45 6.29 -3.70 5.81
CA GLY A 45 5.07 -3.02 6.23
C GLY A 45 3.87 -3.96 6.27
N GLU A 46 2.78 -3.47 6.86
CA GLU A 46 1.50 -4.17 6.94
C GLU A 46 0.52 -3.63 5.90
N ILE A 47 -0.39 -4.50 5.43
CA ILE A 47 -1.44 -4.14 4.46
C ILE A 47 -2.76 -4.04 5.22
N ILE A 48 -3.42 -2.90 5.10
CA ILE A 48 -4.78 -2.68 5.59
C ILE A 48 -5.69 -2.55 4.36
N SER A 49 -6.70 -3.42 4.24
CA SER A 49 -7.71 -3.27 3.20
C SER A 49 -8.61 -2.07 3.51
N ALA A 50 -8.80 -1.22 2.51
CA ALA A 50 -9.73 -0.10 2.55
C ALA A 50 -10.95 -0.32 1.63
N ASP A 51 -11.20 -1.57 1.21
CA ASP A 51 -12.38 -1.93 0.42
C ASP A 51 -13.57 -2.21 1.34
N SER A 52 -14.64 -1.42 1.21
CA SER A 52 -15.85 -1.53 2.04
C SER A 52 -16.63 -2.83 1.81
N ARG A 53 -16.32 -3.59 0.76
CA ARG A 53 -16.96 -4.87 0.44
C ARG A 53 -16.19 -6.07 0.99
N GLN A 54 -14.87 -5.95 1.20
CA GLN A 54 -14.04 -7.05 1.72
C GLN A 54 -14.21 -7.33 3.22
N ILE A 55 -15.00 -6.52 3.93
CA ILE A 55 -15.31 -6.73 5.35
C ILE A 55 -16.35 -7.83 5.58
N TYR A 56 -17.15 -8.15 4.57
CA TYR A 56 -18.20 -9.15 4.69
C TYR A 56 -17.61 -10.55 4.51
N LYS A 57 -17.97 -11.47 5.40
CA LYS A 57 -17.58 -12.87 5.30
C LYS A 57 -18.19 -13.50 4.04
N GLU A 58 -17.48 -14.47 3.45
CA GLU A 58 -17.90 -15.20 2.24
C GLU A 58 -17.95 -14.33 0.97
N MET A 59 -17.42 -13.11 1.01
CA MET A 59 -17.16 -12.27 -0.17
C MET A 59 -15.74 -12.49 -0.72
N ASP A 60 -15.43 -13.74 -1.03
CA ASP A 60 -14.08 -14.17 -1.45
C ASP A 60 -13.89 -14.22 -2.99
N ILE A 61 -14.93 -13.87 -3.75
CA ILE A 61 -15.02 -13.98 -5.22
C ILE A 61 -15.20 -12.61 -5.86
#